data_AF-A0A5J5DS10-F1
#
_entry.id   AF-A0A5J5DS10-F1
#
_cell.length_a   1.000
_cell.length_b   1.000
_cell.length_c   1.000
_cell.angle_alpha   90.00
_cell.angle_beta   90.00
_cell.angle_gamma   90.00
#
_symmetry.space_group_name_H-M   'P 1'
#
loop_
_entity.id
_entity.type
_entity.pdbx_description
1 polymer ?
#
loop_
_entity_poly.entity_id
_entity_poly.type
_entity_poly.pdbx_seq_one_letter_code
_entity_poly.pdbx_strand_id
1 'polypeptide(L)'
;MRFEDLPKAEQEALAAYGYEIAAEMETKDAPSPGDPTLDPRYDPSRELRRLNYQRHALEREIERTVDASREHGQSWNTIGRALGVTAEAARRRYGVRRLQHA
;
A
#
# COMPACT_ATOMS: atom_id res chain seq x y z
N MET A 1 -8.31 -40.98 -12.81
CA MET A 1 -7.22 -41.04 -13.81
C MET A 1 -5.92 -40.89 -13.06
N ARG A 2 -4.98 -41.80 -13.27
CA ARG A 2 -3.63 -41.76 -12.69
C ARG A 2 -2.69 -41.05 -13.67
N PHE A 3 -1.55 -40.58 -13.17
CA PHE A 3 -0.53 -39.95 -14.00
C PHE A 3 -0.03 -40.89 -15.10
N GLU A 4 0.11 -42.18 -14.78
CA GLU A 4 0.55 -43.20 -15.75
C GLU A 4 -0.46 -43.42 -16.90
N ASP A 5 -1.72 -43.02 -16.71
CA ASP A 5 -2.78 -43.16 -17.72
C ASP A 5 -2.72 -42.07 -18.81
N LEU A 6 -1.86 -41.05 -18.66
CA LEU A 6 -1.73 -39.94 -19.62
C LEU A 6 -0.88 -40.34 -20.84
N PRO A 7 -1.08 -39.70 -22.00
CA PRO A 7 -0.16 -39.82 -23.13
C PRO A 7 1.27 -39.46 -22.72
N LYS A 8 2.26 -40.20 -23.24
CA LYS A 8 3.67 -40.02 -22.86
C LYS A 8 4.17 -38.57 -23.03
N ALA A 9 3.74 -37.89 -24.09
CA ALA A 9 4.08 -36.48 -24.32
C ALA A 9 3.53 -35.55 -23.22
N GLU A 10 2.33 -35.83 -22.70
CA GLU A 10 1.74 -35.06 -21.60
C GLU A 10 2.45 -35.36 -20.27
N GLN A 11 2.83 -36.61 -20.04
CA GLN A 11 3.65 -36.98 -18.87
C GLN A 11 4.99 -36.24 -18.88
N GLU A 12 5.68 -36.20 -20.02
CA GLU A 12 6.96 -35.50 -20.18
C GLU A 12 6.81 -33.99 -19.97
N ALA A 13 5.76 -33.38 -20.53
CA ALA A 13 5.48 -31.96 -20.34
C ALA A 13 5.21 -31.60 -18.86
N LEU A 14 4.42 -32.42 -18.16
CA LEU A 14 4.12 -32.23 -16.74
C LEU A 14 5.36 -32.45 -15.87
N ALA A 15 6.20 -33.43 -16.19
CA ALA A 15 7.45 -33.65 -15.48
C ALA A 15 8.41 -32.46 -15.66
N ALA A 16 8.55 -31.95 -16.88
CA ALA A 16 9.36 -30.76 -17.17
C ALA A 16 8.86 -29.53 -16.39
N TYR A 17 7.55 -29.29 -16.39
CA TYR A 17 6.94 -28.23 -15.60
C TYR A 17 7.16 -28.43 -14.09
N GLY A 18 7.06 -29.67 -13.61
CA GLY A 18 7.35 -30.01 -12.22
C GLY A 18 8.78 -29.67 -11.80
N TYR A 19 9.77 -29.94 -12.65
CA TYR A 19 11.16 -29.57 -12.40
C TYR A 19 11.40 -28.06 -12.39
N GLU A 20 10.73 -27.32 -13.27
CA GLU A 20 10.79 -25.85 -13.28
C GLU A 20 10.26 -25.27 -11.97
N ILE A 21 9.08 -25.72 -11.54
CA ILE A 21 8.48 -25.28 -10.27
C ILE A 21 9.34 -25.72 -9.07
N ALA A 22 9.90 -26.94 -9.09
CA ALA A 22 10.78 -27.40 -8.02
C ALA A 22 12.02 -26.52 -7.89
N ALA A 23 12.67 -26.19 -9.01
CA ALA A 23 13.81 -25.27 -9.02
C ALA A 23 13.42 -23.87 -8.51
N GLU A 24 12.27 -23.34 -8.91
CA GLU A 24 11.77 -22.06 -8.40
C GLU A 24 11.56 -22.13 -6.87
N MET A 25 10.97 -23.21 -6.36
CA MET A 25 10.73 -23.38 -4.92
C MET A 25 12.01 -23.56 -4.12
N GLU A 26 13.00 -24.30 -4.64
CA GLU A 26 14.30 -24.48 -4.00
C GLU A 26 15.08 -23.17 -3.87
N THR A 27 14.88 -22.23 -4.79
CA THR A 27 15.52 -20.90 -4.72
C THR A 27 14.86 -19.95 -3.73
N LYS A 28 13.67 -20.26 -3.20
CA LYS A 28 12.95 -19.39 -2.26
C LYS A 28 13.27 -19.76 -0.81
N ASP A 29 13.82 -18.81 -0.06
CA ASP A 29 14.12 -18.97 1.37
C ASP A 29 12.87 -19.02 2.26
N ALA A 30 11.74 -18.45 1.81
CA ALA A 30 10.50 -18.38 2.56
C ALA A 30 9.28 -18.48 1.62
N PRO A 31 8.14 -19.00 2.12
CA PRO A 31 6.90 -18.96 1.36
C PRO A 31 6.51 -17.51 1.07
N SER A 32 5.88 -17.29 -0.09
CA SER A 32 5.22 -16.02 -0.37
C SER A 32 4.21 -15.71 0.74
N PRO A 33 4.11 -14.45 1.22
CA PRO A 33 3.04 -14.06 2.11
C PRO A 33 1.69 -14.44 1.51
N GLY A 34 0.89 -15.20 2.27
CA GLY A 34 -0.48 -15.53 1.85
C GLY A 34 -1.34 -14.28 1.81
N ASP A 35 -2.43 -14.32 1.06
CA ASP A 35 -3.43 -13.26 1.09
C ASP A 35 -4.05 -13.18 2.50
N PRO A 36 -3.81 -12.11 3.27
CA PRO A 36 -4.30 -11.99 4.64
C PRO A 36 -5.82 -11.93 4.71
N THR A 37 -6.52 -11.66 3.60
CA THR A 37 -7.99 -11.66 3.54
C THR A 37 -8.57 -13.07 3.56
N LEU A 38 -7.75 -14.10 3.28
CA LEU A 38 -8.12 -15.50 3.33
C LEU A 38 -7.90 -16.12 4.73
N ASP A 39 -7.27 -15.39 5.67
CA ASP A 39 -7.11 -15.83 7.05
C ASP A 39 -8.47 -15.78 7.77
N PRO A 40 -8.94 -16.87 8.42
CA PRO A 40 -10.17 -16.85 9.23
C PRO A 40 -10.19 -15.79 10.34
N ARG A 41 -9.03 -15.27 10.74
CA ARG A 41 -8.85 -14.19 11.73
C ARG A 41 -8.94 -12.80 11.10
N TYR A 42 -9.10 -12.70 9.78
CA TYR A 42 -9.27 -11.43 9.09
C TYR A 42 -10.57 -10.75 9.54
N ASP A 43 -10.42 -9.59 10.19
CA ASP A 43 -11.53 -8.71 10.57
C ASP A 43 -11.37 -7.38 9.82
N PRO A 44 -12.19 -7.12 8.77
CA PRO A 44 -12.18 -5.86 8.04
C PRO A 44 -12.35 -4.63 8.96
N SER A 45 -13.07 -4.75 10.08
CA SER A 45 -13.28 -3.64 11.00
C SER A 45 -12.01 -3.29 11.76
N ARG A 46 -11.22 -4.29 12.16
CA ARG A 46 -9.89 -4.08 12.75
C ARG A 46 -8.94 -3.43 11.75
N GLU A 47 -8.99 -3.85 10.49
CA GLU A 47 -8.16 -3.28 9.44
C GLU A 47 -8.53 -1.83 9.13
N LEU A 48 -9.81 -1.51 9.07
CA LEU A 48 -10.28 -0.13 8.95
C LEU A 48 -9.83 0.75 10.12
N ARG A 49 -9.85 0.24 11.36
CA ARG A 49 -9.30 0.98 12.52
C ARG A 49 -7.81 1.25 12.33
N ARG A 50 -7.02 0.25 11.92
CA ARG A 50 -5.57 0.40 11.64
C ARG A 50 -5.31 1.47 10.57
N LEU A 51 -6.01 1.40 9.44
CA LEU A 51 -5.90 2.36 8.35
C LEU A 51 -6.33 3.77 8.77
N ASN A 52 -7.37 3.88 9.60
CA ASN A 52 -7.82 5.17 10.12
C ASN A 52 -6.76 5.81 11.03
N TYR A 53 -6.12 5.03 11.92
CA TYR A 53 -4.98 5.52 12.71
C TYR A 53 -3.82 6.00 11.83
N GLN A 54 -3.48 5.24 10.78
CA GLN A 54 -2.44 5.63 9.82
C GLN A 54 -2.79 6.92 9.07
N ARG A 55 -4.04 7.03 8.60
CA ARG A 55 -4.55 8.24 7.95
C ARG A 55 -4.40 9.45 8.86
N HIS A 56 -4.80 9.36 10.12
CA HIS A 56 -4.68 10.46 11.07
C HIS A 56 -3.22 10.82 11.40
N ALA A 57 -2.32 9.84 11.46
CA ALA A 57 -0.90 10.12 11.63
C ALA A 57 -0.33 10.89 10.43
N LEU A 58 -0.66 10.45 9.22
CA LEU A 58 -0.24 11.11 7.99
C LEU A 58 -0.85 12.52 7.85
N GLU A 59 -2.12 12.69 8.19
CA GLU A 59 -2.78 14.01 8.19
C GLU A 59 -2.05 15.01 9.08
N ARG A 60 -1.63 14.60 10.30
CA ARG A 60 -0.84 15.47 11.20
C ARG A 60 0.55 15.78 10.66
N GLU A 61 1.16 14.86 9.93
CA GLU A 61 2.45 15.09 9.27
C GLU A 61 2.33 16.08 8.11
N ILE A 62 1.27 15.95 7.31
CA ILE A 62 0.94 16.91 6.25
C ILE A 62 0.72 18.30 6.86
N GLU A 63 -0.05 18.41 7.94
CA GLU A 63 -0.30 19.68 8.63
C GLU A 63 1.00 20.35 9.10
N ARG A 64 1.86 19.61 9.82
CA ARG A 64 3.17 20.11 10.25
C ARG A 64 4.05 20.55 9.09
N THR A 65 4.04 19.79 7.99
CA THR A 65 4.82 20.12 6.79
C THR A 65 4.29 21.37 6.10
N VAL A 66 2.97 21.55 6.02
CA VAL A 66 2.34 22.76 5.48
C VAL A 66 2.69 23.98 6.33
N ASP A 67 2.67 23.85 7.66
CA ASP A 67 3.05 24.93 8.56
C ASP A 67 4.51 25.33 8.36
N ALA A 68 5.43 24.36 8.34
CA ALA A 68 6.83 24.60 8.03
C ALA A 68 7.01 25.26 6.65
N SER A 69 6.32 24.78 5.61
CA SER A 69 6.33 25.40 4.28
C SER A 69 5.90 26.87 4.31
N ARG A 70 4.86 27.20 5.11
CA ARG A 70 4.39 28.58 5.27
C ARG A 70 5.38 29.45 6.05
N GLU A 71 6.03 28.91 7.07
CA GLU A 71 7.12 29.60 7.79
C GLU A 71 8.32 29.90 6.89
N HIS A 72 8.63 28.99 5.96
CA HIS A 72 9.65 29.19 4.92
C HIS A 72 9.17 30.10 3.77
N GLY A 73 8.01 30.76 3.90
CA GLY A 73 7.50 31.74 2.94
C GLY A 73 6.90 31.16 1.66
N GLN A 74 6.76 29.83 1.54
CA GLN A 74 6.18 29.22 0.35
C GLN A 74 4.72 29.63 0.15
N SER A 75 4.34 30.01 -1.06
CA SER A 75 2.98 30.44 -1.38
C SER A 75 1.95 29.31 -1.26
N TRP A 76 0.68 29.66 -1.01
CA TRP A 76 -0.43 28.69 -1.06
C TRP A 76 -0.57 28.02 -2.43
N ASN A 77 -0.14 28.68 -3.50
CA ASN A 77 -0.10 28.09 -4.84
C ASN A 77 0.94 26.97 -4.93
N THR A 78 2.14 27.19 -4.38
CA THR A 78 3.20 26.18 -4.32
C THR A 78 2.76 24.97 -3.50
N ILE A 79 2.17 25.22 -2.32
CA ILE A 79 1.69 24.17 -1.40
C ILE A 79 0.52 23.40 -2.02
N GLY A 80 -0.47 24.10 -2.59
CA GLY A 80 -1.60 23.47 -3.27
C GLY A 80 -1.15 22.53 -4.39
N ARG A 81 -0.22 22.99 -5.24
CA ARG A 81 0.35 22.17 -6.31
C ARG A 81 1.03 20.91 -5.77
N ALA A 82 1.81 21.01 -4.69
CA ALA A 82 2.45 19.85 -4.07
C ALA A 82 1.45 18.85 -3.49
N LEU A 83 0.32 19.33 -2.97
CA LEU A 83 -0.77 18.50 -2.43
C LEU A 83 -1.76 18.00 -3.50
N GLY A 84 -1.60 18.40 -4.77
CA GLY A 84 -2.54 18.04 -5.84
C GLY A 84 -3.91 18.74 -5.73
N VAL A 85 -3.99 19.91 -5.08
CA VAL A 85 -5.23 20.69 -4.90
C VAL A 85 -5.04 22.14 -5.31
N THR A 86 -6.15 22.89 -5.43
CA THR A 86 -6.06 24.33 -5.69
C THR A 86 -5.46 25.08 -4.51
N ALA A 87 -4.82 26.23 -4.79
CA ALA A 87 -4.28 27.12 -3.76
C ALA A 87 -5.33 27.51 -2.71
N GLU A 88 -6.55 27.81 -3.16
CA GLU A 88 -7.66 28.20 -2.29
C GLU A 88 -8.14 27.03 -1.42
N ALA A 89 -8.17 25.80 -1.95
CA ALA A 89 -8.51 24.62 -1.16
C ALA A 89 -7.47 24.35 -0.07
N ALA A 90 -6.17 24.46 -0.39
CA ALA A 90 -5.10 24.34 0.59
C ALA A 90 -5.20 25.43 1.68
N ARG A 91 -5.39 26.70 1.28
CA ARG A 91 -5.55 27.82 2.21
C ARG A 91 -6.74 27.63 3.14
N ARG A 92 -7.90 27.23 2.63
CA ARG A 92 -9.11 27.03 3.45
C ARG A 92 -8.91 25.91 4.48
N ARG A 93 -8.30 24.80 4.07
CA ARG A 93 -8.09 23.64 4.96
C ARG A 93 -7.04 23.90 6.03
N TYR A 94 -5.85 24.35 5.61
CA TYR A 94 -4.69 24.42 6.51
C TYR A 94 -4.47 25.83 7.09
N GLY A 95 -4.92 26.88 6.42
CA GLY A 95 -4.80 28.25 6.91
C GLY A 95 -5.65 28.53 8.15
N VAL A 96 -6.85 27.95 8.24
CA VAL A 96 -7.73 28.06 9.43
C VAL A 96 -7.14 27.29 10.61
N ARG A 97 -6.63 26.08 10.36
CA ARG A 97 -6.09 25.20 11.41
C ARG A 97 -4.83 25.76 12.06
N ARG A 98 -3.97 26.39 11.26
CA ARG A 98 -2.77 27.09 11.76
C ARG A 98 -3.11 28.28 12.66
N LEU A 99 -4.26 28.95 12.48
CA LEU A 99 -4.73 30.01 13.39
C LEU A 99 -5.28 29.47 14.72
N GLN A 100 -5.66 28.19 14.78
CA GLN A 100 -6.14 27.54 16.01
C GLN A 100 -5.00 27.03 16.89
N HIS A 101 -3.79 26.91 16.33
CA HIS A 101 -2.59 26.39 17.01
C HIS A 101 -1.51 27.47 17.27
N ALA A 102 -1.77 28.73 16.89
CA ALA A 102 -0.90 29.88 17.14
C ALA A 102 -1.36 30.66 18.37
#